data_AF-A0A6J7EPH6-F1
#
_entry.id   AF-A0A6J7EPH6-F1
#
_cell.length_a   1.000
_cell.length_b   1.000
_cell.length_c   1.000
_cell.angle_alpha   90.00
_cell.angle_beta   90.00
_cell.angle_gamma   90.00
#
_symmetry.space_group_name_H-M   'P 1'
#
loop_
_entity.id
_entity.type
_entity.pdbx_description
1 polymer ?
#
loop_
_entity_poly.entity_id
_entity_poly.type
_entity_poly.pdbx_seq_one_letter_code
_entity_poly.pdbx_strand_id
1 'polypeptide(L)'
;MAECVYVLESFYEVPPQRVAELMRSSLAMNTVETVDVSTLLRALKIYERDRLDFAEAYLAAQAEATGIGEVLSFDRSLDRLGTVTRREP
;
A
#
# COMPACT_ATOMS: atom_id res chain seq x y z
N MET A 1 2.73 -9.70 -1.63
CA MET A 1 1.81 -8.76 -2.30
C MET A 1 2.52 -7.65 -3.04
N ALA A 2 3.51 -6.97 -2.45
CA ALA A 2 4.26 -5.90 -3.13
C ALA A 2 4.79 -6.32 -4.51
N GLU A 3 5.46 -7.47 -4.61
CA GLU A 3 5.93 -8.01 -5.89
C GLU A 3 4.80 -8.28 -6.90
N CYS A 4 3.65 -8.78 -6.44
CA CYS A 4 2.51 -8.99 -7.33
C CYS A 4 1.98 -7.67 -7.89
N VAL A 5 1.87 -6.64 -7.05
CA VAL A 5 1.47 -5.29 -7.48
C VAL A 5 2.48 -4.75 -8.48
N TYR A 6 3.77 -4.81 -8.15
CA TYR A 6 4.85 -4.34 -9.02
C TYR A 6 4.85 -5.02 -10.39
N VAL A 7 4.71 -6.36 -10.44
CA VAL A 7 4.67 -7.11 -11.69
C VAL A 7 3.42 -6.79 -12.51
N LEU A 8 2.25 -6.69 -11.87
CA LEU A 8 1.01 -6.35 -12.56
C LEU A 8 1.06 -4.93 -13.16
N GLU A 9 1.60 -3.97 -12.42
CA GLU A 9 1.69 -2.58 -12.86
C GLU A 9 2.80 -2.36 -13.89
N SER A 10 3.99 -2.96 -13.68
CA SER A 10 5.18 -2.65 -14.50
C SER A 10 5.30 -3.54 -15.73
N PHE A 11 5.03 -4.84 -15.60
CA PHE A 11 5.19 -5.80 -16.70
C PHE A 11 3.90 -5.99 -17.50
N TYR A 12 2.77 -6.08 -16.80
CA TYR A 12 1.47 -6.26 -17.44
C TYR A 12 0.72 -4.94 -17.68
N GLU A 13 1.28 -3.80 -17.26
CA GLU A 13 0.73 -2.45 -17.46
C GLU A 13 -0.74 -2.32 -16.97
N VAL A 14 -1.10 -3.08 -15.95
CA VAL A 14 -2.45 -3.11 -15.39
C VAL A 14 -2.71 -1.80 -14.65
N PRO A 15 -3.83 -1.09 -14.89
CA PRO A 15 -4.13 0.15 -14.20
C PRO A 15 -4.24 -0.02 -12.68
N PRO A 16 -3.79 0.96 -11.85
CA PRO A 16 -3.75 0.82 -10.39
C PRO A 16 -5.09 0.43 -9.75
N GLN A 17 -6.21 0.94 -10.26
CA GLN A 17 -7.55 0.59 -9.76
C GLN A 17 -7.84 -0.90 -9.96
N ARG A 18 -7.45 -1.45 -11.11
CA ARG A 18 -7.63 -2.88 -11.42
C ARG A 18 -6.68 -3.74 -10.61
N VAL A 19 -5.44 -3.31 -10.41
CA VAL A 19 -4.50 -4.00 -9.49
C VAL A 19 -5.10 -4.07 -8.09
N ALA A 20 -5.60 -2.94 -7.56
CA ALA A 20 -6.19 -2.89 -6.22
C ALA A 20 -7.43 -3.79 -6.09
N GLU A 21 -8.29 -3.85 -7.11
CA GLU A 21 -9.42 -4.77 -7.17
C GLU A 21 -9.01 -6.24 -7.16
N LEU A 22 -8.03 -6.62 -8.01
CA LEU A 22 -7.52 -7.99 -8.08
C LEU A 22 -6.91 -8.42 -6.73
N MET A 23 -6.08 -7.56 -6.13
CA MET A 23 -5.45 -7.85 -4.85
C MET A 23 -6.46 -7.94 -3.70
N ARG A 24 -7.51 -7.08 -3.69
CA ARG A 24 -8.63 -7.20 -2.73
C ARG A 24 -9.37 -8.53 -2.90
N SER A 25 -9.59 -8.97 -4.13
CA SER A 25 -10.23 -10.25 -4.41
C SER A 25 -9.36 -11.42 -3.96
N SER A 26 -8.04 -11.36 -4.17
CA SER A 26 -7.10 -12.37 -3.66
C SER A 26 -7.10 -12.45 -2.14
N LEU A 27 -7.16 -11.32 -1.44
CA LEU A 27 -7.24 -11.28 0.03
C LEU A 27 -8.55 -11.82 0.59
N ALA A 28 -9.63 -11.81 -0.20
CA ALA A 28 -10.92 -12.36 0.20
C ALA A 28 -11.01 -13.89 0.04
N MET A 29 -10.01 -14.53 -0.58
CA MET A 29 -9.97 -15.98 -0.76
C MET A 29 -9.56 -16.68 0.54
N ASN A 30 -10.34 -17.67 0.98
CA ASN A 30 -10.06 -18.47 2.18
C ASN A 30 -8.74 -19.27 2.12
N THR A 31 -8.14 -19.41 0.94
CA THR A 31 -6.86 -20.10 0.73
C THR A 31 -5.65 -19.19 0.87
N VAL A 32 -5.84 -17.87 0.98
CA VAL A 32 -4.77 -16.88 1.10
C VAL A 32 -4.69 -16.45 2.55
N GLU A 33 -3.66 -16.92 3.26
CA GLU A 33 -3.40 -16.51 4.64
C GLU A 33 -2.50 -15.27 4.67
N THR A 34 -2.82 -14.33 5.56
CA THR A 34 -2.02 -13.12 5.78
C THR A 34 -1.91 -12.82 7.26
N VAL A 35 -0.81 -12.18 7.66
CA VAL A 35 -0.57 -11.81 9.06
C VAL A 35 -1.55 -10.72 9.52
N ASP A 36 -1.76 -9.71 8.69
CA ASP A 36 -2.69 -8.61 8.96
C ASP A 36 -3.37 -8.13 7.67
N VAL A 37 -4.54 -8.69 7.41
CA VAL A 37 -5.37 -8.32 6.26
C VAL A 37 -5.85 -6.86 6.33
N SER A 38 -6.05 -6.32 7.53
CA SER A 38 -6.59 -4.97 7.70
C SER A 38 -5.59 -3.91 7.24
N THR A 39 -4.31 -4.09 7.57
CA THR A 39 -3.24 -3.21 7.09
C THR A 39 -3.02 -3.35 5.59
N LEU A 40 -3.11 -4.56 5.02
CA LEU A 40 -2.99 -4.76 3.57
C LEU A 40 -4.14 -4.10 2.80
N LEU A 41 -5.38 -4.19 3.30
CA LEU A 41 -6.53 -3.49 2.72
C LEU A 41 -6.38 -1.97 2.84
N ARG A 42 -5.82 -1.48 3.95
CA ARG A 42 -5.52 -0.06 4.13
C ARG A 42 -4.46 0.42 3.14
N ALA A 43 -3.38 -0.34 2.96
CA ALA A 43 -2.33 -0.05 1.98
C ALA A 43 -2.88 0.02 0.56
N LEU A 44 -3.73 -0.95 0.14
CA LEU A 44 -4.37 -0.92 -1.18
C LEU A 44 -5.24 0.32 -1.39
N LYS A 45 -5.93 0.79 -0.35
CA LYS A 45 -6.72 2.03 -0.40
C LYS A 45 -5.84 3.27 -0.59
N ILE A 46 -4.69 3.33 0.08
CA ILE A 46 -3.72 4.44 -0.05
C ILE A 46 -3.10 4.42 -1.45
N TYR A 47 -2.57 3.27 -1.88
CA TYR A 47 -2.03 3.04 -3.22
C TYR A 47 -2.99 3.53 -4.32
N GLU A 48 -4.26 3.10 -4.26
CA GLU A 48 -5.27 3.42 -5.28
C GLU A 48 -5.67 4.90 -5.30
N ARG A 49 -5.85 5.53 -4.13
CA ARG A 49 -6.41 6.89 -4.04
C ARG A 49 -5.35 7.98 -4.14
N ASP A 50 -4.20 7.75 -3.51
CA ASP A 50 -3.17 8.76 -3.31
C ASP A 50 -2.01 8.62 -4.32
N ARG A 51 -2.05 7.56 -5.16
CA ARG A 51 -1.07 7.26 -6.22
C ARG A 51 0.36 7.20 -5.69
N LEU A 52 0.53 6.57 -4.53
CA LEU A 52 1.84 6.12 -4.03
C LEU A 52 2.14 4.76 -4.63
N ASP A 53 3.40 4.36 -4.70
CA ASP A 53 3.71 2.95 -4.89
C ASP A 53 3.19 2.13 -3.70
N PHE A 54 3.03 0.83 -3.92
CA PHE A 54 2.44 -0.02 -2.90
C PHE A 54 3.32 -0.20 -1.66
N ALA A 55 4.65 -0.12 -1.78
CA ALA A 55 5.56 -0.27 -0.65
C ALA A 55 5.45 0.94 0.28
N GLU A 56 5.46 2.16 -0.25
CA GLU A 56 5.27 3.39 0.53
C GLU A 56 3.85 3.45 1.12
N ALA A 57 2.83 3.04 0.36
CA ALA A 57 1.46 2.91 0.87
C ALA A 57 1.36 1.91 2.04
N TYR A 58 2.13 0.82 2.00
CA TYR A 58 2.20 -0.17 3.08
C TYR A 58 2.90 0.39 4.33
N LEU A 59 4.01 1.12 4.16
CA LEU A 59 4.68 1.80 5.27
C LEU A 59 3.77 2.83 5.94
N ALA A 60 3.03 3.62 5.17
CA ALA A 60 2.04 4.56 5.69
C ALA A 60 0.93 3.83 6.46
N ALA A 61 0.38 2.74 5.91
CA ALA A 61 -0.65 1.95 6.58
C ALA A 61 -0.14 1.32 7.90
N GLN A 62 1.13 0.89 7.96
CA GLN A 62 1.76 0.41 9.18
C GLN A 62 1.96 1.52 10.22
N ALA A 63 2.40 2.71 9.80
CA ALA A 63 2.53 3.86 10.70
C ALA A 63 1.18 4.29 11.29
N GLU A 64 0.09 4.20 10.51
CA GLU A 64 -1.28 4.39 11.00
C GLU A 64 -1.69 3.29 12.00
N ALA A 65 -1.51 2.02 11.65
CA ALA A 65 -1.94 0.87 12.46
C ALA A 65 -1.23 0.80 13.82
N THR A 66 0.04 1.22 13.87
CA THR A 66 0.84 1.25 15.10
C THR A 66 0.64 2.50 15.94
N GLY A 67 -0.02 3.53 15.40
CA GLY A 67 -0.20 4.84 16.04
C GLY A 67 1.08 5.69 16.12
N ILE A 68 2.17 5.27 15.47
CA ILE A 68 3.41 6.05 15.40
C ILE A 68 3.19 7.30 14.55
N GLY A 69 2.45 7.17 13.43
CA GLY A 69 2.10 8.31 12.56
C GLY A 69 3.28 8.95 11.83
N GLU A 70 4.47 8.34 11.86
CA GLU A 70 5.68 8.84 11.19
C GLU A 70 6.33 7.74 10.35
N VAL A 71 6.87 8.11 9.18
CA VAL A 71 7.63 7.21 8.30
C VAL A 71 8.95 7.87 7.95
N LEU A 72 10.07 7.20 8.26
CA LEU A 72 11.39 7.61 7.79
C LEU A 72 11.56 7.17 6.34
N SER A 73 11.61 8.13 5.41
CA SER A 73 11.72 7.84 3.97
C SER A 73 12.28 9.02 3.20
N PHE A 74 13.06 8.70 2.16
CA PHE A 74 13.51 9.67 1.15
C PHE A 74 12.43 9.96 0.10
N ASP A 75 11.40 9.10 -0.04
CA ASP A 75 10.35 9.31 -1.02
C ASP A 75 9.36 10.37 -0.55
N ARG A 76 9.37 11.51 -1.25
CA ARG A 76 8.47 12.64 -1.00
C ARG A 76 7.03 12.35 -1.41
N SER A 77 6.75 11.23 -2.07
CA SER A 77 5.37 10.82 -2.41
C SER A 77 4.50 10.66 -1.17
N LEU A 78 5.08 10.29 -0.03
CA LEU A 78 4.42 10.21 1.28
C LEU A 78 3.91 11.57 1.78
N ASP A 79 4.49 12.69 1.33
CA ASP A 79 4.04 14.04 1.71
C ASP A 79 2.61 14.34 1.19
N ARG A 80 2.07 13.50 0.30
CA ARG A 80 0.67 13.57 -0.15
C ARG A 80 -0.33 13.10 0.91
N LEU A 81 0.11 12.32 1.90
CA LEU A 81 -0.76 11.76 2.92
C LEU A 81 -0.88 12.72 4.11
N GLY A 82 -2.12 13.08 4.46
CA GLY A 82 -2.40 13.85 5.67
C GLY A 82 -2.46 13.02 6.95
N THR A 83 -2.37 11.69 6.85
CA THR A 83 -2.54 10.77 7.98
C THR A 83 -1.21 10.32 8.61
N VAL A 84 -0.09 10.55 7.93
CA VAL A 84 1.27 10.22 8.40
C VAL A 84 2.22 11.36 8.07
N THR A 85 3.28 11.52 8.86
CA THR A 85 4.34 12.50 8.63
C THR A 85 5.58 11.81 8.10
N ARG A 86 6.05 12.21 6.92
CA ARG A 86 7.36 11.77 6.41
C ARG A 86 8.47 12.49 7.18
N ARG A 87 9.47 11.74 7.63
CA ARG A 87 10.72 12.25 8.20
C ARG A 87 11.87 11.88 7.25
N GLU A 88 12.62 12.88 6.81
CA GLU A 88 13.82 12.63 6.00
C GLU A 88 14.97 12.20 6.92
N PRO A 89 15.64 11.06 6.65
CA PRO A 89 16.78 10.59 7.45
C PRO A 89 18.01 11.50 7.41
#